data_AF-A0A3N5RPQ2-F1
#
_entry.id   AF-A0A3N5RPQ2-F1
#
_cell.length_a   1.000
_cell.length_b   1.000
_cell.length_c   1.000
_cell.angle_alpha   90.00
_cell.angle_beta   90.00
_cell.angle_gamma   90.00
#
_symmetry.space_group_name_H-M   'P 1'
#
loop_
_entity.id
_entity.type
_entity.pdbx_description
1 polymer ?
#
loop_
_entity_poly.entity_id
_entity_poly.type
_entity_poly.pdbx_seq_one_letter_code
_entity_poly.pdbx_strand_id
1 'polypeptide(L)'
;MPSPVGHTIAGLAVALISQKRKNRRYIFPIILCVFFATVPDFDFIPGLLMNRPALFHGDLTHSIGFAFVISAVAAVSLRLKGLSILSTFTLGFTSYLTHLLLDLFNPDGRPPYGIPLLWPISETYYLSPWTMFTGVQHASSTSTTTLDFLRQVITFHNIKAIGVEILLVTPISILIIWLRHKYASKAGKIRSEGVWKENRAKMQ
;
A
#
# COMPACT_ATOMS: atom_id res chain seq x y z
N MET A 1 11.85 6.25 4.22
CA MET A 1 10.62 5.62 3.69
C MET A 1 10.07 6.53 2.60
N PRO A 2 9.39 6.00 1.57
CA PRO A 2 8.56 6.79 0.68
C PRO A 2 7.55 7.60 1.48
N SER A 3 7.04 8.67 0.90
CA SER A 3 6.07 9.50 1.57
C SER A 3 4.69 8.82 1.61
N PRO A 4 3.80 9.27 2.52
CA PRO A 4 2.40 8.88 2.49
C PRO A 4 1.70 9.11 1.13
N VAL A 5 2.23 10.01 0.28
CA VAL A 5 1.72 10.23 -1.08
C VAL A 5 1.99 9.01 -1.96
N GLY A 6 3.22 8.51 -2.00
CA GLY A 6 3.58 7.31 -2.77
C GLY A 6 2.75 6.10 -2.35
N HIS A 7 2.62 5.88 -1.05
CA HIS A 7 1.79 4.80 -0.49
C HIS A 7 0.30 4.96 -0.82
N THR A 8 -0.22 6.19 -0.76
CA THR A 8 -1.61 6.51 -1.14
C THR A 8 -1.88 6.16 -2.61
N ILE A 9 -0.95 6.49 -3.52
CA ILE A 9 -1.07 6.17 -4.95
C ILE A 9 -1.11 4.64 -5.16
N ALA A 10 -0.23 3.91 -4.46
CA ALA A 10 -0.21 2.45 -4.54
C ALA A 10 -1.50 1.80 -4.00
N GLY A 11 -2.00 2.26 -2.86
CA GLY A 11 -3.30 1.82 -2.31
C GLY A 11 -4.47 2.15 -3.25
N LEU A 12 -4.47 3.34 -3.86
CA LEU A 12 -5.46 3.71 -4.86
C LEU A 12 -5.40 2.78 -6.08
N ALA A 13 -4.21 2.38 -6.53
CA ALA A 13 -4.05 1.44 -7.63
C ALA A 13 -4.71 0.09 -7.32
N VAL A 14 -4.47 -0.47 -6.12
CA VAL A 14 -5.12 -1.71 -5.66
C VAL A 14 -6.64 -1.57 -5.66
N ALA A 15 -7.18 -0.47 -5.16
CA ALA A 15 -8.62 -0.21 -5.18
C ALA A 15 -9.19 -0.18 -6.61
N LEU A 16 -8.53 0.52 -7.53
CA LEU A 16 -8.99 0.65 -8.93
C LEU A 16 -8.91 -0.67 -9.70
N ILE A 17 -7.89 -1.49 -9.42
CA ILE A 17 -7.72 -2.83 -10.02
C ILE A 17 -8.82 -3.77 -9.52
N SER A 18 -9.16 -3.72 -8.24
CA SER A 18 -10.16 -4.61 -7.63
C SER A 18 -11.60 -4.29 -8.07
N GLN A 19 -11.90 -3.02 -8.38
CA GLN A 19 -13.24 -2.62 -8.81
C GLN A 19 -13.63 -3.23 -10.16
N LYS A 20 -14.83 -3.84 -10.23
CA LYS A 20 -15.44 -4.28 -11.50
C LYS A 20 -15.92 -3.06 -12.30
N ARG A 21 -15.79 -3.10 -13.64
CA ARG A 21 -16.12 -1.97 -14.54
C ARG A 21 -17.50 -1.35 -14.33
N LYS A 22 -18.51 -2.16 -13.99
CA LYS A 22 -19.89 -1.70 -13.71
C LYS A 22 -20.08 -1.05 -12.31
N ASN A 23 -19.17 -1.28 -11.37
CA ASN A 23 -19.26 -0.86 -9.96
C ASN A 23 -18.18 0.17 -9.57
N ARG A 24 -17.69 0.97 -10.52
CA ARG A 24 -16.60 1.95 -10.35
C ARG A 24 -16.86 3.11 -9.36
N ARG A 25 -17.95 3.06 -8.58
CA ARG A 25 -18.47 4.19 -7.77
C ARG A 25 -18.43 3.97 -6.26
N TYR A 26 -17.90 2.85 -5.77
CA TYR A 26 -17.83 2.65 -4.32
C TYR A 26 -16.57 3.30 -3.75
N ILE A 27 -16.78 4.35 -2.96
CA ILE A 27 -15.72 5.06 -2.23
C ILE A 27 -15.11 4.19 -1.14
N PHE A 28 -15.87 3.24 -0.58
CA PHE A 28 -15.43 2.43 0.55
C PHE A 28 -14.18 1.57 0.27
N PRO A 29 -14.08 0.79 -0.82
CA PRO A 29 -12.84 0.09 -1.17
C PRO A 29 -11.64 1.02 -1.35
N ILE A 30 -11.86 2.24 -1.85
CA ILE A 30 -10.78 3.23 -2.02
C ILE A 30 -10.27 3.66 -0.64
N ILE A 31 -11.17 4.06 0.25
CA ILE A 31 -10.83 4.44 1.63
C ILE A 31 -10.09 3.29 2.32
N LEU A 32 -10.60 2.05 2.19
CA LEU A 32 -9.98 0.87 2.79
C LEU A 32 -8.55 0.66 2.28
N CYS A 33 -8.33 0.68 0.97
CA CYS A 33 -7.01 0.41 0.40
C CYS A 33 -6.02 1.54 0.70
N VAL A 34 -6.45 2.81 0.63
CA VAL A 34 -5.60 3.96 1.00
C VAL A 34 -5.23 3.86 2.48
N PHE A 35 -6.20 3.60 3.36
CA PHE A 35 -5.95 3.42 4.78
C PHE A 35 -4.92 2.32 5.04
N PHE A 36 -5.08 1.13 4.46
CA PHE A 36 -4.13 0.04 4.68
C PHE A 36 -2.77 0.25 4.03
N ALA A 37 -2.68 1.04 2.97
CA ALA A 37 -1.40 1.42 2.40
C ALA A 37 -0.66 2.46 3.26
N THR A 38 -1.33 3.23 4.12
CA THR A 38 -0.70 4.29 4.93
C THR A 38 -0.72 4.04 6.43
N VAL A 39 -1.49 3.07 6.91
CA VAL A 39 -1.56 2.72 8.34
C VAL A 39 -0.22 2.33 8.98
N PRO A 40 0.80 1.77 8.27
CA PRO A 40 2.07 1.44 8.93
C PRO A 40 2.75 2.69 9.49
N ASP A 41 2.73 3.81 8.74
CA ASP A 41 3.26 5.13 9.14
C ASP A 41 2.56 5.74 10.36
N PHE A 42 1.44 5.18 10.83
CA PHE A 42 0.73 5.73 11.99
C PHE A 42 1.48 5.45 13.30
N ASP A 43 2.52 4.62 13.27
CA ASP A 43 3.46 4.42 14.36
C ASP A 43 4.26 5.68 14.74
N PHE A 44 4.26 6.74 13.91
CA PHE A 44 4.73 8.07 14.30
C PHE A 44 3.86 8.71 15.39
N ILE A 45 2.57 8.39 15.48
CA ILE A 45 1.61 9.10 16.35
C ILE A 45 2.02 9.01 17.83
N PRO A 46 2.31 7.83 18.40
CA PRO A 46 2.77 7.75 19.78
C PRO A 46 4.08 8.54 20.00
N GLY A 47 5.01 8.50 19.04
CA GLY A 47 6.26 9.26 19.09
C GLY A 47 6.04 10.77 19.09
N LEU A 48 5.12 11.27 18.25
CA LEU A 48 4.75 12.69 18.18
C LEU A 48 4.20 13.21 19.52
N LEU A 49 3.39 12.41 20.21
CA LEU A 49 2.86 12.74 21.54
C LEU A 49 3.94 12.79 22.62
N MET A 50 5.04 12.05 22.43
CA MET A 50 6.19 12.00 23.33
C MET A 50 7.32 12.96 22.92
N ASN A 51 7.09 13.85 21.94
CA ASN A 51 8.10 14.74 21.37
C ASN A 51 9.33 14.00 20.79
N ARG A 52 9.14 12.76 20.31
CA ARG A 52 10.14 11.89 19.70
C ARG A 52 9.52 11.06 18.56
N PRO A 53 9.25 11.67 17.40
CA PRO A 53 8.44 11.04 16.34
C PRO A 53 9.02 9.69 15.85
N ALA A 54 10.34 9.61 15.67
CA ALA A 54 11.01 8.40 15.20
C ALA A 54 11.24 7.31 16.28
N LEU A 55 10.56 7.40 17.42
CA LEU A 55 10.79 6.46 18.54
C LEU A 55 10.28 5.05 18.25
N PHE A 56 9.12 4.92 17.58
CA PHE A 56 8.46 3.65 17.28
C PHE A 56 8.33 3.36 15.79
N HIS A 57 8.83 4.28 14.96
CA HIS A 57 8.66 4.23 13.53
C HIS A 57 9.66 3.28 12.88
N GLY A 58 9.16 2.44 11.96
CA GLY A 58 9.98 1.53 11.14
C GLY A 58 10.17 0.13 11.72
N ASP A 59 9.55 -0.15 12.88
CA ASP A 59 9.69 -1.45 13.56
C ASP A 59 8.54 -2.41 13.17
N LEU A 60 7.81 -2.94 14.16
CA LEU A 60 6.80 -4.01 14.05
C LEU A 60 5.75 -3.79 12.94
N THR A 61 5.30 -2.55 12.75
CA THR A 61 4.32 -2.15 11.74
C THR A 61 4.80 -2.45 10.32
N HIS A 62 6.10 -2.43 10.06
CA HIS A 62 6.66 -2.60 8.72
C HIS A 62 6.98 -4.08 8.41
N SER A 63 6.04 -4.97 8.77
CA SER A 63 6.19 -6.42 8.63
C SER A 63 4.98 -7.11 8.01
N ILE A 64 5.22 -8.24 7.33
CA ILE A 64 4.15 -9.07 6.76
C ILE A 64 3.27 -9.66 7.86
N GLY A 65 3.83 -10.02 9.01
CA GLY A 65 3.07 -10.52 10.16
C GLY A 65 2.07 -9.51 10.69
N PHE A 66 2.51 -8.26 10.89
CA PHE A 66 1.60 -7.19 11.32
C PHE A 66 0.55 -6.88 10.24
N ALA A 67 0.94 -6.84 8.97
CA ALA A 67 0.04 -6.67 7.83
C ALA A 67 -1.08 -7.73 7.83
N PHE A 68 -0.73 -8.99 8.10
CA PHE A 68 -1.68 -10.10 8.18
C PHE A 68 -2.66 -9.89 9.34
N VAL A 69 -2.15 -9.64 10.55
CA VAL A 69 -2.97 -9.46 11.76
C VAL A 69 -3.94 -8.31 11.59
N ILE A 70 -3.48 -7.13 11.19
CA ILE A 70 -4.34 -5.94 11.10
C ILE A 70 -5.39 -6.07 9.99
N SER A 71 -5.05 -6.72 8.88
CA SER A 71 -6.00 -7.03 7.81
C SER A 71 -7.04 -8.07 8.24
N ALA A 72 -6.65 -9.08 9.02
CA ALA A 72 -7.55 -10.09 9.57
C ALA A 72 -8.51 -9.49 10.60
N VAL A 73 -8.00 -8.67 11.53
CA VAL A 73 -8.81 -7.94 12.51
C VAL A 73 -9.85 -7.10 11.80
N ALA A 74 -9.46 -6.28 10.82
CA ALA A 74 -10.42 -5.47 10.09
C ALA A 74 -11.44 -6.30 9.31
N ALA A 75 -11.04 -7.43 8.71
CA ALA A 75 -11.96 -8.32 8.02
C ALA A 75 -13.04 -8.90 8.94
N VAL A 76 -12.66 -9.29 10.17
CA VAL A 76 -13.60 -9.77 11.20
C VAL A 76 -14.48 -8.62 11.72
N SER A 77 -13.91 -7.46 12.02
CA SER A 77 -14.67 -6.31 12.52
C SER A 77 -15.67 -5.79 11.49
N LEU A 78 -15.28 -5.72 10.22
CA LEU A 78 -16.16 -5.26 9.14
C LEU A 78 -17.19 -6.30 8.71
N ARG A 79 -16.98 -7.58 9.04
CA ARG A 79 -18.01 -8.62 8.88
C ARG A 79 -19.25 -8.35 9.72
N LEU A 80 -19.09 -7.71 10.89
CA LEU A 80 -20.21 -7.27 11.73
C LEU A 80 -21.08 -6.20 11.02
N LYS A 81 -20.50 -5.50 10.04
CA LYS A 81 -21.20 -4.52 9.19
C LYS A 81 -21.69 -5.13 7.86
N GLY A 82 -21.70 -6.46 7.74
CA GLY A 82 -22.18 -7.17 6.55
C GLY A 82 -21.17 -7.28 5.40
N LEU A 83 -19.91 -6.88 5.60
CA LEU A 83 -18.88 -6.99 4.56
C LEU A 83 -18.27 -8.40 4.49
N SER A 84 -17.79 -8.78 3.30
CA SER A 84 -17.12 -10.07 3.08
C SER A 84 -15.75 -10.09 3.78
N ILE A 85 -15.52 -11.10 4.64
CA ILE A 85 -14.22 -11.32 5.30
C ILE A 85 -13.12 -11.43 4.24
N LEU A 86 -13.28 -12.35 3.29
CA LEU A 86 -12.25 -12.63 2.28
C LEU A 86 -11.93 -11.39 1.43
N SER A 87 -12.96 -10.64 1.01
CA SER A 87 -12.74 -9.44 0.18
C SER A 87 -12.03 -8.35 0.98
N THR A 88 -12.46 -8.11 2.23
CA THR A 88 -11.87 -7.09 3.11
C THR A 88 -10.42 -7.44 3.45
N PHE A 89 -10.16 -8.69 3.83
CA PHE A 89 -8.82 -9.19 4.10
C PHE A 89 -7.91 -9.04 2.87
N THR A 90 -8.37 -9.51 1.71
CA THR A 90 -7.55 -9.47 0.49
C THR A 90 -7.21 -8.04 0.08
N LEU A 91 -8.18 -7.12 0.17
CA LEU A 91 -7.95 -5.70 -0.14
C LEU A 91 -7.00 -5.06 0.86
N GLY A 92 -7.22 -5.25 2.16
CA GLY A 92 -6.37 -4.70 3.21
C GLY A 92 -4.94 -5.23 3.10
N PHE A 93 -4.80 -6.55 3.05
CA PHE A 93 -3.49 -7.21 3.01
C PHE A 93 -2.71 -6.84 1.75
N THR A 94 -3.35 -6.89 0.57
CA THR A 94 -2.67 -6.51 -0.69
C THR A 94 -2.24 -5.04 -0.67
N SER A 95 -3.07 -4.14 -0.13
CA SER A 95 -2.72 -2.72 -0.03
C SER A 95 -1.57 -2.48 0.95
N TYR A 96 -1.57 -3.18 2.08
CA TYR A 96 -0.47 -3.16 3.05
C TYR A 96 0.83 -3.66 2.43
N LEU A 97 0.79 -4.75 1.66
CA LEU A 97 1.97 -5.27 0.98
C LEU A 97 2.55 -4.25 -0.01
N THR A 98 1.74 -3.38 -0.61
CA THR A 98 2.29 -2.29 -1.45
C THR A 98 3.13 -1.31 -0.64
N HIS A 99 2.78 -1.06 0.63
CA HIS A 99 3.59 -0.23 1.52
C HIS A 99 4.96 -0.86 1.75
N LEU A 100 4.98 -2.11 2.24
CA LEU A 100 6.21 -2.86 2.50
C LEU A 100 7.09 -2.99 1.26
N LEU A 101 6.47 -3.18 0.09
CA LEU A 101 7.19 -3.25 -1.18
C LEU A 101 7.89 -1.92 -1.47
N LEU A 102 7.21 -0.79 -1.33
CA LEU A 102 7.82 0.51 -1.61
C LEU A 102 8.96 0.83 -0.63
N ASP A 103 8.81 0.46 0.65
CA ASP A 103 9.86 0.63 1.66
C ASP A 103 11.10 -0.21 1.38
N LEU A 104 10.91 -1.44 0.90
CA LEU A 104 12.01 -2.32 0.56
C LEU A 104 12.93 -1.70 -0.50
N PHE A 105 12.39 -0.90 -1.43
CA PHE A 105 13.13 -0.19 -2.48
C PHE A 105 13.54 1.24 -2.09
N ASN A 106 13.33 1.64 -0.84
CA ASN A 106 13.67 2.96 -0.35
C ASN A 106 14.98 2.93 0.46
N PRO A 107 15.94 3.84 0.21
CA PRO A 107 17.13 3.97 1.04
C PRO A 107 16.74 4.37 2.45
N ASP A 108 17.18 3.60 3.43
CA ASP A 108 16.98 3.92 4.83
C ASP A 108 18.10 4.83 5.34
N GLY A 109 17.71 5.91 6.00
CA GLY A 109 18.61 6.92 6.53
C GLY A 109 19.09 6.62 7.96
N ARG A 110 18.52 5.60 8.62
CA ARG A 110 18.80 5.30 10.03
C ARG A 110 18.99 3.80 10.25
N PRO A 111 19.97 3.39 11.08
CA PRO A 111 20.01 2.01 11.54
C PRO A 111 18.84 1.69 12.51
N PRO A 112 18.38 0.43 12.56
CA PRO A 112 18.70 -0.67 11.63
C PRO A 112 18.17 -0.39 10.21
N TYR A 113 18.98 -0.64 9.18
CA TYR A 113 18.63 -0.26 7.81
C TYR A 113 17.62 -1.24 7.20
N GLY A 114 16.49 -0.72 6.70
CA GLY A 114 15.46 -1.48 6.01
C GLY A 114 14.25 -1.72 6.91
N ILE A 115 13.49 -2.79 6.63
CA ILE A 115 12.29 -3.12 7.39
C ILE A 115 12.32 -4.57 7.91
N PRO A 116 11.71 -4.88 9.07
CA PRO A 116 11.62 -6.24 9.60
C PRO A 116 10.56 -7.06 8.84
N LEU A 117 10.76 -7.21 7.52
CA LEU A 117 9.77 -7.70 6.57
C LEU A 117 9.14 -9.04 6.97
N LEU A 118 9.95 -9.95 7.53
CA LEU A 118 9.55 -11.32 7.86
C LEU A 118 9.12 -11.52 9.32
N TRP A 119 8.99 -10.47 10.13
CA TRP A 119 8.44 -10.60 11.47
C TRP A 119 7.03 -11.22 11.40
N PRO A 120 6.66 -12.17 12.30
CA PRO A 120 7.37 -12.62 13.51
C PRO A 120 8.30 -13.82 13.31
N ILE A 121 8.55 -14.25 12.07
CA ILE A 121 9.39 -15.43 11.79
C ILE A 121 10.88 -15.08 11.96
N SER A 122 11.25 -13.84 11.66
CA SER A 122 12.62 -13.34 11.78
C SER A 122 12.64 -11.88 12.18
N GLU A 123 13.60 -11.51 13.02
CA GLU A 123 13.92 -10.13 13.41
C GLU A 123 14.92 -9.46 12.45
N THR A 124 15.22 -10.09 11.31
CA THR A 124 16.17 -9.56 10.31
C THR A 124 15.54 -8.41 9.55
N TYR A 125 16.32 -7.34 9.34
CA TYR A 125 15.94 -6.20 8.53
C TYR A 125 16.34 -6.42 7.07
N TYR A 126 15.40 -6.15 6.17
CA TYR A 126 15.55 -6.36 4.74
C TYR A 126 15.55 -5.01 4.03
N LEU A 127 16.50 -4.84 3.13
CA LEU A 127 16.64 -3.69 2.24
C LEU A 127 17.03 -4.20 0.85
N SER A 128 16.40 -3.66 -0.20
CA SER A 128 16.77 -3.98 -1.57
C SER A 128 18.18 -3.46 -1.89
N PRO A 129 19.01 -4.22 -2.62
CA PRO A 129 20.28 -3.71 -3.13
C PRO A 129 20.10 -2.61 -4.19
N TRP A 130 18.88 -2.44 -4.70
CA TRP A 130 18.49 -1.39 -5.65
C TRP A 130 17.53 -0.42 -4.97
N THR A 131 17.89 0.86 -4.95
CA THR A 131 17.03 1.92 -4.42
C THR A 131 16.36 2.67 -5.56
N MET A 132 15.02 2.67 -5.60
CA MET A 132 14.24 3.39 -6.61
C MET A 132 13.77 4.76 -6.10
N PHE A 133 13.64 4.91 -4.79
CA PHE A 133 13.18 6.13 -4.15
C PHE A 133 14.35 6.91 -3.55
N THR A 134 14.14 8.20 -3.32
CA THR A 134 15.11 9.05 -2.62
C THR A 134 14.85 9.10 -1.11
N GLY A 135 13.66 8.70 -0.68
CA GLY A 135 13.17 8.83 0.71
C GLY A 135 12.88 10.27 1.11
N VAL A 136 11.82 10.44 1.89
CA VAL A 136 11.57 11.72 2.59
C VAL A 136 12.41 11.80 3.87
N GLN A 137 12.73 13.02 4.30
CA GLN A 137 13.31 13.34 5.60
C GLN A 137 12.18 13.63 6.59
N HIS A 138 12.12 12.87 7.67
CA HIS A 138 11.00 12.88 8.62
C HIS A 138 11.42 12.47 10.04
N ALA A 139 12.60 12.94 10.48
CA ALA A 139 13.33 12.60 11.72
C ALA A 139 14.52 11.63 11.53
N SER A 140 15.69 12.22 11.34
CA SER A 140 16.98 11.53 11.16
C SER A 140 17.50 10.82 12.42
N SER A 141 16.85 10.99 13.58
CA SER A 141 17.24 10.39 14.86
C SER A 141 16.04 10.23 15.80
N THR A 142 16.11 9.27 16.73
CA THR A 142 15.15 9.12 17.84
C THR A 142 15.07 10.36 18.74
N SER A 143 16.09 11.22 18.71
CA SER A 143 16.14 12.47 19.48
C SER A 143 15.57 13.68 18.72
N THR A 144 15.11 13.51 17.48
CA THR A 144 14.47 14.61 16.74
C THR A 144 13.18 15.03 17.45
N THR A 145 13.01 16.32 17.67
CA THR A 145 11.79 16.86 18.31
C THR A 145 10.63 16.94 17.31
N THR A 146 9.40 17.03 17.81
CA THR A 146 8.22 17.23 16.95
C THR A 146 8.31 18.51 16.13
N LEU A 147 8.92 19.58 16.67
CA LEU A 147 9.11 20.83 15.93
C LEU A 147 10.08 20.65 14.75
N ASP A 148 11.17 19.90 14.96
CA ASP A 148 12.14 19.61 13.90
C ASP A 148 11.54 18.71 12.82
N PHE A 149 10.74 17.71 13.23
CA PHE A 149 9.96 16.89 12.31
C PHE A 149 9.08 17.75 11.40
N LEU A 150 8.27 18.65 11.98
CA LEU A 150 7.37 19.52 11.21
C LEU A 150 8.12 20.45 10.25
N ARG A 151 9.29 20.95 10.64
CA ARG A 151 10.17 21.74 9.76
C ARG A 151 10.72 20.93 8.59
N GLN A 152 10.97 19.63 8.79
CA GLN A 152 11.49 18.74 7.75
C GLN A 152 10.41 18.34 6.73
N VAL A 153 9.12 18.33 7.11
CA VAL A 153 8.02 17.95 6.22
C VAL A 153 8.03 18.77 4.94
N ILE A 154 8.16 20.10 5.02
CA ILE A 154 8.16 21.00 3.88
C ILE A 154 9.59 21.44 3.57
N THR A 155 10.38 20.52 3.03
CA THR A 155 11.73 20.79 2.52
C THR A 155 11.78 20.57 1.02
N PHE A 156 12.71 21.25 0.34
CA PHE A 156 12.91 21.06 -1.10
C PHE A 156 13.31 19.61 -1.43
N HIS A 157 14.01 18.94 -0.52
CA HIS A 157 14.31 17.50 -0.59
C HIS A 157 13.02 16.68 -0.63
N ASN A 158 12.10 16.88 0.33
CA ASN A 158 10.85 16.13 0.39
C ASN A 158 9.94 16.41 -0.81
N ILE A 159 9.89 17.66 -1.29
CA ILE A 159 9.13 18.00 -2.50
C ILE A 159 9.68 17.23 -3.71
N LYS A 160 11.00 17.17 -3.87
CA LYS A 160 11.63 16.37 -4.92
C LYS A 160 11.36 14.88 -4.76
N ALA A 161 11.45 14.36 -3.54
CA ALA A 161 11.19 12.95 -3.24
C ALA A 161 9.75 12.56 -3.63
N ILE A 162 8.76 13.37 -3.22
CA ILE A 162 7.36 13.20 -3.60
C ILE A 162 7.20 13.27 -5.13
N GLY A 163 7.90 14.19 -5.80
CA GLY A 163 7.91 14.28 -7.26
C GLY A 163 8.41 13.00 -7.93
N VAL A 164 9.49 12.39 -7.41
CA VAL A 164 10.03 11.10 -7.89
C VAL A 164 9.03 9.98 -7.63
N GLU A 165 8.42 9.92 -6.45
CA GLU A 165 7.38 8.92 -6.12
C GLU A 165 6.20 8.99 -7.09
N ILE A 166 5.69 10.20 -7.36
CA ILE A 166 4.60 10.39 -8.33
C ILE A 166 5.04 9.93 -9.73
N LEU A 167 6.25 10.28 -10.16
CA LEU A 167 6.77 9.94 -11.48
C LEU A 167 6.96 8.42 -11.66
N LEU A 168 7.34 7.70 -10.60
CA LEU A 168 7.59 6.26 -10.68
C LEU A 168 6.32 5.43 -10.43
N VAL A 169 5.58 5.73 -9.36
CA VAL A 169 4.45 4.89 -8.92
C VAL A 169 3.22 5.10 -9.81
N THR A 170 2.97 6.33 -10.26
CA THR A 170 1.75 6.65 -11.04
C THR A 170 1.73 5.94 -12.41
N PRO A 171 2.77 6.02 -13.26
CA PRO A 171 2.74 5.38 -14.57
C PRO A 171 2.64 3.85 -14.48
N ILE A 172 3.34 3.25 -13.51
CA ILE A 172 3.26 1.80 -13.25
C ILE A 172 1.83 1.42 -12.86
N SER A 173 1.23 2.19 -11.94
CA SER A 173 -0.16 1.99 -11.50
C SER A 173 -1.14 2.09 -12.66
N ILE A 174 -1.01 3.12 -13.50
CA ILE A 174 -1.84 3.32 -14.70
C ILE A 174 -1.67 2.15 -15.67
N LEU A 175 -0.44 1.70 -15.91
CA LEU A 175 -0.14 0.58 -16.80
C LEU A 175 -0.80 -0.72 -16.31
N ILE A 176 -0.65 -1.04 -15.03
CA ILE A 176 -1.26 -2.25 -14.43
C ILE A 176 -2.79 -2.18 -14.54
N ILE A 177 -3.39 -1.04 -14.22
CA ILE A 177 -4.83 -0.81 -14.36
C ILE A 177 -5.26 -1.00 -15.82
N TRP A 178 -4.52 -0.43 -16.77
CA TRP A 178 -4.81 -0.53 -18.20
C TRP A 178 -4.74 -1.98 -18.69
N LEU A 179 -3.66 -2.70 -18.37
CA LEU A 179 -3.47 -4.11 -18.72
C LEU A 179 -4.62 -4.96 -18.17
N ARG A 180 -4.96 -4.80 -16.88
CA ARG A 180 -6.08 -5.50 -16.25
C ARG A 180 -7.39 -5.25 -17.00
N HIS A 181 -7.68 -4.00 -17.36
CA HIS A 181 -8.91 -3.68 -18.09
C HIS A 181 -8.94 -4.22 -19.52
N LYS A 182 -7.79 -4.23 -20.22
CA LYS A 182 -7.65 -4.78 -21.56
C LYS A 182 -7.90 -6.29 -21.54
N TYR A 183 -7.24 -7.04 -20.67
CA TYR A 183 -7.38 -8.50 -20.62
C TYR A 183 -8.72 -8.97 -20.05
N ALA A 184 -9.28 -8.27 -19.04
CA ALA A 184 -10.61 -8.59 -18.53
C ALA A 184 -11.71 -8.42 -19.61
N SER A 185 -11.56 -7.42 -20.50
CA SER A 185 -12.50 -7.24 -21.62
C SER A 185 -12.40 -8.35 -22.67
N LYS A 186 -11.17 -8.78 -22.99
CA LYS A 186 -10.92 -9.86 -23.95
C LYS A 186 -11.48 -11.20 -23.43
N ALA A 187 -11.23 -11.53 -22.17
CA ALA A 187 -11.75 -12.74 -21.53
C ALA A 187 -13.29 -12.76 -21.48
N GLY A 188 -13.91 -11.61 -21.19
CA GLY A 188 -15.37 -11.47 -21.22
C GLY A 188 -15.97 -11.76 -22.60
N LYS A 189 -15.35 -11.24 -23.67
CA LYS A 189 -15.80 -11.45 -25.05
C LYS A 189 -15.70 -12.93 -25.47
N ILE A 190 -14.58 -13.58 -25.17
CA ILE A 190 -14.37 -15.01 -25.47
C ILE A 190 -15.42 -15.87 -24.75
N ARG A 191 -15.70 -15.58 -23.47
CA ARG A 191 -16.70 -16.31 -22.69
C ARG A 191 -18.12 -16.14 -23.26
N SER A 192 -18.49 -14.92 -23.66
CA SER A 192 -19.82 -14.70 -24.28
C SER A 192 -19.96 -15.41 -25.63
N GLU A 193 -18.91 -15.42 -26.45
CA GLU A 193 -18.92 -16.12 -27.74
C GLU A 193 -18.99 -17.65 -27.57
N GLY A 194 -18.28 -18.20 -26.57
CA GLY A 194 -18.35 -19.63 -26.23
C GLY A 194 -19.74 -20.07 -25.77
N VAL A 195 -20.35 -19.33 -24.84
CA VAL A 195 -21.72 -19.60 -24.36
C VAL A 195 -22.74 -19.50 -25.49
N TRP A 196 -22.58 -18.52 -26.39
CA TRP A 196 -23.49 -18.36 -27.52
C TRP A 196 -23.38 -19.52 -28.53
N LYS A 197 -22.17 -20.02 -28.80
CA LYS A 197 -21.95 -21.20 -29.64
C LYS A 197 -22.54 -22.47 -29.02
N GLU A 198 -22.33 -22.68 -27.72
CA GLU A 198 -22.86 -23.85 -27.00
C GLU A 198 -24.40 -23.87 -27.00
N ASN A 199 -25.03 -22.72 -26.73
CA ASN A 199 -26.49 -22.60 -26.76
C ASN A 199 -27.06 -22.82 -28.16
N ARG A 200 -26.38 -22.36 -29.22
CA ARG A 200 -26.84 -22.58 -30.60
C ARG A 200 -26.78 -24.06 -31.01
N ALA A 201 -25.75 -24.79 -30.54
CA ALA A 201 -25.62 -26.22 -30.80
C ALA A 201 -26.69 -27.08 -30.10
N LYS A 202 -27.25 -26.62 -28.97
CA LYS A 202 -28.34 -27.30 -28.25
C LYS A 202 -29.74 -27.05 -28.86
N MET A 203 -29.85 -26.13 -29.82
CA MET A 203 -31.11 -25.77 -30.48
C MET A 203 -31.28 -26.43 -31.87
N GLN A 204 -30.31 -27.24 -32.30
CA GLN A 204 -30.34 -28.03 -33.53
C GLN A 204 -30.49 -29.51 -33.17
#